data_AF-A0A177EE33-F1
#
_entry.id   AF-A0A177EE33-F1
#
_cell.length_a   1.000
_cell.length_b   1.000
_cell.length_c   1.000
_cell.angle_alpha   90.00
_cell.angle_beta   90.00
_cell.angle_gamma   90.00
#
_symmetry.space_group_name_H-M   'P 1'
#
loop_
_entity.id
_entity.type
_entity.pdbx_description
1 polymer ?
#
loop_
_entity_poly.entity_id
_entity_poly.type
_entity_poly.pdbx_seq_one_letter_code
_entity_poly.pdbx_strand_id
1 'polypeptide(L)'
;MHREEPLTINYTEEYVQLLKQHNNNMTNKDYSIQSLNTISCVLYHCPTNYTVWVDRRKVLEEIPREVYSFEQELVWTKKQAVENMKNYQVWHHLKYVLSKVENEISEDLDILEIVRKDTKNIHFWGVFLACTKNVESALEYTKYFIEIDVRNNSAYSIRHTLIIPLLRKSTVHLNKEKDFLLSLPILKHNLAFWNYVMALDREFPACKLLELCEAAMEAKQIPKYYED
;
A
#
# COMPACT_ATOMS: atom_id res chain seq x y z
N MET A 1 -26.15 -4.43 39.43
CA MET A 1 -25.24 -4.70 38.29
C MET A 1 -25.92 -5.76 37.44
N HIS A 2 -26.62 -5.36 36.37
CA HIS A 2 -27.23 -6.31 35.46
C HIS A 2 -26.11 -7.16 34.86
N ARG A 3 -26.10 -8.47 35.15
CA ARG A 3 -25.24 -9.42 34.44
C ARG A 3 -25.92 -9.65 33.09
N GLU A 4 -25.69 -8.75 32.15
CA GLU A 4 -26.02 -9.05 30.77
C GLU A 4 -25.23 -10.29 30.35
N GLU A 5 -25.88 -11.19 29.63
CA GLU A 5 -25.19 -12.36 29.09
C GLU A 5 -24.02 -11.89 28.22
N PRO A 6 -22.86 -12.57 28.28
CA PRO A 6 -21.73 -12.20 27.44
C PRO A 6 -22.16 -12.26 25.96
N LEU A 7 -21.65 -11.33 25.16
CA LEU A 7 -21.88 -11.34 23.72
C LEU A 7 -21.42 -12.69 23.15
N THR A 8 -22.37 -13.48 22.65
CA THR A 8 -22.10 -14.75 22.00
C THR A 8 -22.30 -14.60 20.50
N ILE A 9 -21.45 -15.27 19.73
CA ILE A 9 -21.54 -15.31 18.27
C ILE A 9 -21.85 -16.76 17.89
N ASN A 10 -22.96 -16.96 17.18
CA ASN A 10 -23.35 -18.27 16.66
C ASN A 10 -22.58 -18.56 15.38
N TYR A 11 -21.38 -19.12 15.54
CA TYR A 11 -20.56 -19.59 14.42
C TYR A 11 -21.17 -20.82 13.74
N THR A 12 -20.93 -20.97 12.45
CA THR A 12 -21.28 -22.21 11.73
C THR A 12 -20.47 -23.38 12.29
N GLU A 13 -21.04 -24.59 12.24
CA GLU A 13 -20.35 -25.81 12.68
C GLU A 13 -19.04 -26.02 11.91
N GLU A 14 -19.05 -25.72 10.60
CA GLU A 14 -17.87 -25.75 9.73
C GLU A 14 -16.75 -24.86 10.26
N TYR A 15 -17.04 -23.59 10.58
CA TYR A 15 -16.01 -22.67 11.09
C TYR A 15 -15.47 -23.11 12.45
N VAL A 16 -16.34 -23.64 13.32
CA VAL A 16 -15.92 -24.21 14.62
C VAL A 16 -15.00 -25.41 14.42
N GLN A 17 -15.28 -26.28 13.45
CA GLN A 17 -14.41 -27.42 13.12
C GLN A 17 -13.05 -26.97 12.57
N LEU A 18 -13.04 -25.99 11.66
CA LEU A 18 -11.81 -25.40 11.13
C LEU A 18 -10.93 -24.80 12.23
N LEU A 19 -11.52 -24.07 13.18
CA LEU A 19 -10.79 -23.53 14.34
C LEU A 19 -10.20 -24.63 15.23
N LYS A 20 -10.96 -25.70 15.48
CA LYS A 20 -10.47 -26.86 16.26
C LYS A 20 -9.30 -27.55 15.56
N GLN A 21 -9.41 -27.76 14.24
CA GLN A 21 -8.34 -28.37 13.45
C GLN A 21 -7.10 -27.46 13.42
N HIS A 22 -7.28 -26.17 13.17
CA HIS A 22 -6.19 -25.19 13.21
C HIS A 22 -5.46 -25.22 14.57
N ASN A 23 -6.19 -25.15 15.67
CA ASN A 23 -5.59 -25.22 17.02
C ASN A 23 -4.81 -26.52 17.23
N ASN A 24 -5.37 -27.66 16.83
CA ASN A 24 -4.68 -28.95 16.94
C ASN A 24 -3.38 -28.97 16.12
N ASN A 25 -3.38 -28.43 14.89
CA ASN A 25 -2.18 -28.35 14.06
C ASN A 25 -1.11 -27.48 14.75
N MET A 26 -1.49 -26.30 15.27
CA MET A 26 -0.54 -25.39 15.93
C MET A 26 0.01 -25.97 17.24
N THR A 27 -0.81 -26.67 18.04
CA THR A 27 -0.37 -27.36 19.26
C THR A 27 0.64 -28.48 18.94
N ASN A 28 0.39 -29.24 17.89
CA ASN A 28 1.27 -30.34 17.47
C ASN A 28 2.45 -29.89 16.61
N LYS A 29 2.61 -28.57 16.38
CA LYS A 29 3.63 -28.00 15.49
C LYS A 29 3.60 -28.59 14.08
N ASP A 30 2.40 -28.85 13.55
CA ASP A 30 2.20 -29.26 12.18
C ASP A 30 2.34 -28.04 11.25
N TYR A 31 3.48 -27.98 10.56
CA TYR A 31 3.83 -26.94 9.59
C TYR A 31 3.77 -27.45 8.14
N SER A 32 2.88 -28.40 7.87
CA SER A 32 2.65 -28.93 6.52
C SER A 32 1.82 -27.99 5.64
N ILE A 33 1.78 -28.30 4.34
CA ILE A 33 0.89 -27.64 3.38
C ILE A 33 -0.59 -27.80 3.78
N GLN A 34 -0.96 -28.91 4.42
CA GLN A 34 -2.33 -29.14 4.88
C GLN A 34 -2.69 -28.19 6.05
N SER A 35 -1.73 -27.92 6.93
CA SER A 35 -1.89 -26.92 7.98
C SER A 35 -2.06 -25.51 7.38
N LEU A 36 -1.27 -25.16 6.38
CA LEU A 36 -1.40 -23.89 5.65
C LEU A 36 -2.75 -23.75 4.93
N ASN A 37 -3.26 -24.82 4.32
CA ASN A 37 -4.59 -24.86 3.71
C ASN A 37 -5.70 -24.66 4.75
N THR A 38 -5.59 -25.32 5.91
CA THR A 38 -6.54 -25.15 7.03
C THR A 38 -6.59 -23.69 7.48
N ILE A 39 -5.43 -23.06 7.67
CA ILE A 39 -5.32 -21.63 7.98
C ILE A 39 -5.98 -20.77 6.90
N SER A 40 -5.78 -21.10 5.62
CA SER A 40 -6.40 -20.38 4.51
C SER A 40 -7.93 -20.44 4.57
N CYS A 41 -8.51 -21.60 4.91
CA CYS A 41 -9.95 -21.74 5.11
C CYS A 41 -10.45 -20.92 6.31
N VAL A 42 -9.72 -20.91 7.43
CA VAL A 42 -10.08 -20.07 8.59
C VAL A 42 -10.08 -18.59 8.21
N LEU A 43 -9.08 -18.13 7.44
CA LEU A 43 -8.99 -16.74 6.97
C LEU A 43 -10.06 -16.38 5.95
N TYR A 44 -10.54 -17.34 5.16
CA TYR A 44 -11.68 -17.13 4.27
C TYR A 44 -12.95 -16.76 5.06
N HIS A 45 -13.19 -17.39 6.22
CA HIS A 45 -14.33 -17.04 7.08
C HIS A 45 -14.09 -15.77 7.90
N CYS A 46 -12.87 -15.55 8.39
CA CYS A 46 -12.56 -14.41 9.24
C CYS A 46 -11.18 -13.81 8.90
N PRO A 47 -11.09 -12.97 7.85
CA PRO A 47 -9.82 -12.40 7.40
C PRO A 47 -9.25 -11.39 8.39
N THR A 48 -10.02 -10.94 9.38
CA THR A 48 -9.57 -10.02 10.43
C THR A 48 -8.92 -10.73 11.63
N ASN A 49 -8.93 -12.07 11.67
CA ASN A 49 -8.37 -12.84 12.78
C ASN A 49 -6.83 -12.78 12.78
N TYR A 50 -6.29 -11.83 13.55
CA TYR A 50 -4.84 -11.57 13.57
C TYR A 50 -4.00 -12.74 14.10
N THR A 51 -4.54 -13.57 15.01
CA THR A 51 -3.83 -14.75 15.54
C THR A 51 -3.55 -15.74 14.43
N VAL A 52 -4.56 -15.99 13.58
CA VAL A 52 -4.43 -16.93 12.45
C VAL A 52 -3.41 -16.41 11.42
N TRP A 53 -3.31 -15.10 11.23
CA TRP A 53 -2.25 -14.50 10.41
C TRP A 53 -0.84 -14.66 11.01
N VAL A 54 -0.72 -14.56 12.34
CA VAL A 54 0.56 -14.82 13.03
C VAL A 54 0.96 -16.28 12.84
N ASP A 55 0.02 -17.20 13.02
CA ASP A 55 0.25 -18.62 12.84
C ASP A 55 0.55 -18.98 11.38
N ARG A 56 -0.09 -18.31 10.42
CA ARG A 56 0.23 -18.44 8.99
C ARG A 56 1.70 -18.13 8.74
N ARG A 57 2.20 -17.00 9.25
CA ARG A 57 3.62 -16.64 9.12
C ARG A 57 4.53 -17.65 9.79
N LYS A 58 4.15 -18.17 10.96
CA LYS A 58 4.91 -19.23 11.64
C LYS A 58 5.01 -20.51 10.79
N VAL A 59 3.90 -20.98 10.23
CA VAL A 59 3.90 -22.12 9.30
C VAL A 59 4.76 -21.82 8.08
N LEU A 60 4.64 -20.62 7.51
CA LEU A 60 5.43 -20.20 6.37
C LEU A 60 6.93 -20.21 6.67
N GLU A 61 7.40 -19.79 7.85
CA GLU A 61 8.85 -19.84 8.18
C GLU A 61 9.39 -21.28 8.24
N GLU A 62 8.57 -22.25 8.65
CA GLU A 62 9.00 -23.62 8.94
C GLU A 62 8.76 -24.61 7.79
N ILE A 63 7.78 -24.34 6.91
CA ILE A 63 7.48 -25.21 5.77
C ILE A 63 8.67 -25.25 4.79
N PRO A 64 9.11 -26.44 4.32
CA PRO A 64 10.20 -26.54 3.35
C PRO A 64 9.88 -25.79 2.06
N ARG A 65 10.87 -25.06 1.51
CA ARG A 65 10.65 -24.13 0.38
C ARG A 65 10.34 -24.85 -0.93
N GLU A 66 10.82 -26.07 -1.07
CA GLU A 66 10.49 -26.98 -2.16
C GLU A 66 9.02 -27.44 -2.15
N VAL A 67 8.34 -27.33 -0.99
CA VAL A 67 6.91 -27.62 -0.85
C VAL A 67 6.07 -26.36 -1.07
N TYR A 68 6.50 -25.23 -0.48
CA TYR A 68 5.80 -23.96 -0.61
C TYR A 68 6.75 -22.77 -0.51
N SER A 69 6.81 -21.96 -1.57
CA SER A 69 7.71 -20.81 -1.69
C SER A 69 7.04 -19.49 -1.32
N PHE A 70 7.84 -18.46 -1.04
CA PHE A 70 7.31 -17.12 -0.78
C PHE A 70 6.75 -16.44 -2.04
N GLU A 71 7.17 -16.85 -3.23
CA GLU A 71 6.59 -16.41 -4.50
C GLU A 71 5.17 -16.94 -4.66
N GLN A 72 4.93 -18.20 -4.29
CA GLN A 72 3.57 -18.75 -4.24
C GLN A 72 2.72 -18.02 -3.20
N GLU A 73 3.31 -17.70 -2.04
CA GLU A 73 2.63 -16.92 -1.02
C GLU A 73 2.32 -15.50 -1.47
N LEU A 74 3.19 -14.87 -2.27
CA LEU A 74 2.97 -13.55 -2.82
C LEU A 74 1.75 -13.56 -3.75
N VAL A 75 1.63 -14.56 -4.63
CA VAL A 75 0.46 -14.74 -5.50
C VAL A 75 -0.82 -14.91 -4.67
N TRP A 76 -0.78 -15.77 -3.64
CA TRP A 76 -1.93 -15.97 -2.76
C TRP A 76 -2.31 -14.69 -2.01
N THR A 77 -1.32 -13.94 -1.50
CA THR A 77 -1.56 -12.71 -0.74
C THR A 77 -2.11 -11.59 -1.62
N LYS A 78 -1.66 -11.47 -2.87
CA LYS A 78 -2.23 -10.54 -3.85
C LYS A 78 -3.72 -10.82 -4.08
N LYS A 79 -4.11 -12.09 -4.23
CA LYS A 79 -5.53 -12.47 -4.31
C LYS A 79 -6.30 -12.03 -3.06
N GLN A 80 -5.73 -12.26 -1.88
CA GLN A 80 -6.36 -11.80 -0.63
C GLN A 80 -6.50 -10.27 -0.57
N ALA A 81 -5.52 -9.51 -1.07
CA ALA A 81 -5.59 -8.05 -1.13
C ALA A 81 -6.69 -7.54 -2.08
N VAL A 82 -6.97 -8.27 -3.17
CA VAL A 82 -8.13 -7.98 -4.05
C VAL A 82 -9.44 -8.18 -3.28
N GLU A 83 -9.59 -9.32 -2.61
CA GLU A 83 -10.84 -9.71 -1.94
C GLU A 83 -11.10 -8.88 -0.66
N ASN A 84 -10.02 -8.46 0.02
CA ASN A 84 -10.07 -7.85 1.35
C ASN A 84 -9.30 -6.52 1.40
N MET A 85 -9.53 -5.64 0.42
CA MET A 85 -8.75 -4.41 0.19
C MET A 85 -8.68 -3.42 1.36
N LYS A 86 -9.60 -3.49 2.33
CA LYS A 86 -9.61 -2.62 3.53
C LYS A 86 -9.18 -3.34 4.81
N ASN A 87 -8.57 -4.53 4.68
CA ASN A 87 -8.17 -5.35 5.81
C ASN A 87 -6.69 -5.11 6.18
N TYR A 88 -6.45 -4.65 7.40
CA TYR A 88 -5.10 -4.37 7.89
C TYR A 88 -4.18 -5.59 7.88
N GLN A 89 -4.70 -6.76 8.28
CA GLN A 89 -3.90 -7.97 8.42
C GLN A 89 -3.41 -8.48 7.06
N VAL A 90 -4.21 -8.37 6.00
CA VAL A 90 -3.84 -8.74 4.64
C VAL A 90 -2.70 -7.87 4.12
N TRP A 91 -2.79 -6.55 4.26
CA TRP A 91 -1.72 -5.64 3.85
C TRP A 91 -0.45 -5.80 4.69
N HIS A 92 -0.60 -6.02 6.00
CA HIS A 92 0.53 -6.33 6.87
C HIS A 92 1.21 -7.65 6.50
N HIS A 93 0.43 -8.65 6.08
CA HIS A 93 0.96 -9.91 5.57
C HIS A 93 1.66 -9.73 4.22
N LEU A 94 1.10 -8.92 3.31
CA LEU A 94 1.77 -8.57 2.04
C LEU A 94 3.14 -7.93 2.29
N LYS A 95 3.23 -6.98 3.22
CA LYS A 95 4.51 -6.38 3.63
C LYS A 95 5.50 -7.44 4.11
N TYR A 96 5.05 -8.38 4.94
CA TYR A 96 5.90 -9.48 5.41
C TYR A 96 6.39 -10.35 4.25
N VAL A 97 5.51 -10.75 3.32
CA VAL A 97 5.88 -11.59 2.18
C VAL A 97 6.84 -10.86 1.23
N LEU A 98 6.60 -9.57 0.95
CA LEU A 98 7.51 -8.73 0.16
C LEU A 98 8.91 -8.61 0.78
N SER A 99 9.03 -8.73 2.11
CA SER A 99 10.35 -8.77 2.77
C SER A 99 11.13 -10.08 2.57
N LYS A 100 10.47 -11.11 2.02
CA LYS A 100 11.03 -12.46 1.83
C LYS A 100 11.33 -12.78 0.36
N VAL A 101 11.00 -11.87 -0.55
CA VAL A 101 11.20 -12.02 -1.99
C VAL A 101 11.97 -10.82 -2.54
N GLU A 102 12.58 -11.00 -3.72
CA GLU A 102 13.26 -9.91 -4.42
C GLU A 102 12.33 -8.99 -5.22
N ASN A 103 11.02 -9.19 -5.11
CA ASN A 103 10.01 -8.40 -5.80
C ASN A 103 10.08 -6.91 -5.43
N GLU A 104 10.17 -6.04 -6.44
CA GLU A 104 10.05 -4.59 -6.29
C GLU A 104 8.58 -4.18 -6.45
N ILE A 105 7.98 -3.66 -5.37
CA ILE A 105 6.55 -3.33 -5.36
C ILE A 105 6.18 -2.27 -6.41
N SER A 106 7.09 -1.35 -6.71
CA SER A 106 6.88 -0.30 -7.71
C SER A 106 6.95 -0.80 -9.16
N GLU A 107 7.36 -2.05 -9.38
CA GLU A 107 7.45 -2.68 -10.71
C GLU A 107 6.44 -3.83 -10.88
N ASP A 108 5.65 -4.13 -9.84
CA ASP A 108 4.70 -5.22 -9.81
C ASP A 108 3.34 -4.82 -10.43
N LEU A 109 3.10 -5.30 -11.65
CA LEU A 109 1.88 -4.99 -12.40
C LEU A 109 0.60 -5.51 -11.73
N ASP A 110 0.64 -6.65 -11.04
CA ASP A 110 -0.54 -7.16 -10.36
C ASP A 110 -0.92 -6.22 -9.20
N ILE A 111 0.07 -5.76 -8.44
CA ILE A 111 -0.16 -4.81 -7.34
C ILE A 111 -0.68 -3.48 -7.89
N LEU A 112 -0.16 -3.02 -9.03
CA LEU A 112 -0.69 -1.84 -9.73
C LEU A 112 -2.17 -2.00 -10.09
N GLU A 113 -2.59 -3.14 -10.64
CA GLU A 113 -4.01 -3.41 -10.93
C GLU A 113 -4.88 -3.46 -9.68
N ILE A 114 -4.34 -3.92 -8.55
CA ILE A 114 -5.05 -3.91 -7.27
C ILE A 114 -5.31 -2.47 -6.81
N VAL A 115 -4.27 -1.63 -6.74
CA VAL A 115 -4.41 -0.25 -6.24
C VAL A 115 -5.20 0.66 -7.19
N ARG A 116 -5.22 0.37 -8.51
CA ARG A 116 -6.05 1.12 -9.46
C ARG A 116 -7.55 1.14 -9.09
N LYS A 117 -8.02 0.14 -8.33
CA LYS A 117 -9.41 0.07 -7.83
C LYS A 117 -9.68 1.02 -6.65
N ASP A 118 -8.66 1.41 -5.91
CA ASP A 118 -8.72 2.35 -4.79
C ASP A 118 -7.39 3.10 -4.65
N THR A 119 -7.23 4.14 -5.47
CA THR A 119 -5.97 4.89 -5.62
C THR A 119 -5.54 5.67 -4.37
N LYS A 120 -6.42 5.75 -3.36
CA LYS A 120 -6.20 6.46 -2.09
C LYS A 120 -6.13 5.49 -0.90
N ASN A 121 -6.01 4.18 -1.15
CA ASN A 121 -5.93 3.17 -0.11
C ASN A 121 -4.73 3.38 0.83
N ILE A 122 -5.02 3.71 2.09
CA ILE A 122 -3.99 4.05 3.09
C ILE A 122 -3.10 2.85 3.44
N HIS A 123 -3.64 1.63 3.40
CA HIS A 123 -2.87 0.44 3.71
C HIS A 123 -1.84 0.16 2.61
N PHE A 124 -2.26 0.26 1.34
CA PHE A 124 -1.36 0.16 0.20
C PHE A 124 -0.22 1.17 0.33
N TRP A 125 -0.52 2.46 0.47
CA TRP A 125 0.53 3.49 0.48
C TRP A 125 1.51 3.33 1.64
N GLY A 126 1.05 2.83 2.79
CA GLY A 126 1.92 2.47 3.91
C GLY A 126 2.84 1.28 3.61
N VAL A 127 2.32 0.24 2.95
CA VAL A 127 3.13 -0.92 2.52
C VAL A 127 4.10 -0.52 1.41
N PHE A 128 3.64 0.25 0.43
CA PHE A 128 4.42 0.75 -0.68
C PHE A 128 5.67 1.51 -0.20
N LEU A 129 5.49 2.47 0.71
CA LEU A 129 6.60 3.20 1.30
C LEU A 129 7.57 2.28 2.06
N ALA A 130 7.06 1.28 2.78
CA ALA A 130 7.88 0.38 3.59
C ALA A 130 8.62 -0.68 2.77
N CYS A 131 8.14 -1.01 1.56
CA CYS A 131 8.64 -2.09 0.73
C CYS A 131 9.35 -1.62 -0.54
N THR A 132 9.29 -0.33 -0.88
CA THR A 132 10.04 0.25 -2.00
C THR A 132 11.54 0.07 -1.77
N LYS A 133 12.24 -0.57 -2.70
CA LYS A 133 13.71 -0.66 -2.71
C LYS A 133 14.32 0.29 -3.76
N ASN A 134 13.61 0.48 -4.88
CA ASN A 134 13.98 1.38 -5.97
C ASN A 134 13.20 2.70 -5.91
N VAL A 135 13.88 3.79 -5.52
CA VAL A 135 13.25 5.10 -5.34
C VAL A 135 12.84 5.70 -6.68
N GLU A 136 13.64 5.54 -7.74
CA GLU A 136 13.34 6.05 -9.07
C GLU A 136 12.05 5.41 -9.63
N SER A 137 11.93 4.09 -9.57
CA SER A 137 10.71 3.37 -9.98
C SER A 137 9.51 3.81 -9.15
N ALA A 138 9.67 4.00 -7.84
CA ALA A 138 8.59 4.49 -6.98
C ALA A 138 8.19 5.96 -7.26
N LEU A 139 9.12 6.81 -7.69
CA LEU A 139 8.79 8.17 -8.13
C LEU A 139 7.99 8.17 -9.43
N GLU A 140 8.32 7.31 -10.41
CA GLU A 140 7.48 7.15 -11.60
C GLU A 140 6.11 6.58 -11.25
N TYR A 141 6.04 5.67 -10.27
CA TYR A 141 4.77 5.14 -9.76
C TYR A 141 3.89 6.25 -9.15
N THR A 142 4.44 7.09 -8.27
CA THR A 142 3.67 8.22 -7.69
C THR A 142 3.24 9.22 -8.76
N LYS A 143 4.11 9.49 -9.75
CA LYS A 143 3.80 10.35 -10.90
C LYS A 143 2.61 9.82 -11.70
N TYR A 144 2.60 8.52 -12.01
CA TYR A 144 1.46 7.88 -12.69
C TYR A 144 0.12 8.14 -11.96
N PHE A 145 0.09 8.02 -10.63
CA PHE A 145 -1.13 8.28 -9.86
C PHE A 145 -1.52 9.75 -9.78
N ILE A 146 -0.55 10.67 -9.81
CA ILE A 146 -0.78 12.11 -9.85
C ILE A 146 -1.29 12.55 -11.23
N GLU A 147 -0.77 11.98 -12.31
CA GLU A 147 -1.21 12.31 -13.68
C GLU A 147 -2.65 11.85 -13.94
N ILE A 148 -3.09 10.75 -13.32
CA ILE A 148 -4.47 10.27 -13.40
C ILE A 148 -5.42 11.08 -12.54
N ASP A 149 -5.02 11.40 -11.30
CA ASP A 149 -5.78 12.24 -10.39
C ASP A 149 -4.83 13.26 -9.78
N VAL A 150 -4.81 14.47 -10.36
CA VAL A 150 -3.98 15.58 -9.88
C VAL A 150 -4.34 16.00 -8.45
N ARG A 151 -5.49 15.58 -7.90
CA ARG A 151 -5.90 15.82 -6.51
C ARG A 151 -5.54 14.63 -5.58
N ASN A 152 -4.74 13.65 -6.04
CA ASN A 152 -4.36 12.49 -5.24
C ASN A 152 -3.32 12.83 -4.17
N ASN A 153 -3.80 13.28 -3.00
CA ASN A 153 -2.96 13.63 -1.86
C ASN A 153 -2.10 12.47 -1.35
N SER A 154 -2.57 11.22 -1.45
CA SER A 154 -1.79 10.06 -1.00
C SER A 154 -0.52 9.90 -1.85
N ALA A 155 -0.64 10.05 -3.17
CA ALA A 155 0.50 10.00 -4.08
C ALA A 155 1.50 11.14 -3.83
N TYR A 156 1.02 12.38 -3.63
CA TYR A 156 1.89 13.50 -3.26
C TYR A 156 2.61 13.27 -1.92
N SER A 157 1.91 12.74 -0.91
CA SER A 157 2.51 12.48 0.40
C SER A 157 3.64 11.44 0.32
N ILE A 158 3.44 10.37 -0.45
CA ILE A 158 4.47 9.36 -0.68
C ILE A 158 5.62 9.92 -1.51
N ARG A 159 5.31 10.64 -2.60
CA ARG A 159 6.31 11.31 -3.44
C ARG A 159 7.21 12.23 -2.62
N HIS A 160 6.61 13.05 -1.75
CA HIS A 160 7.35 13.96 -0.87
C HIS A 160 8.34 13.20 0.00
N THR A 161 7.89 12.11 0.62
CA THR A 161 8.73 11.31 1.51
C THR A 161 9.91 10.68 0.76
N LEU A 162 9.67 10.19 -0.46
CA LEU A 162 10.69 9.55 -1.29
C LEU A 162 11.70 10.55 -1.90
N ILE A 163 11.23 11.72 -2.33
CA ILE A 163 12.06 12.65 -3.12
C ILE A 163 12.97 13.52 -2.26
N ILE A 164 12.55 13.92 -1.05
CA ILE A 164 13.29 14.86 -0.20
C ILE A 164 14.76 14.45 0.03
N PRO A 165 15.08 13.18 0.34
CA PRO A 165 16.47 12.75 0.46
C PRO A 165 17.30 12.91 -0.82
N LEU A 166 16.69 12.80 -2.00
CA LEU A 166 17.35 12.99 -3.30
C LEU A 166 17.58 14.48 -3.59
N LEU A 167 16.59 15.34 -3.30
CA LEU A 167 16.69 16.79 -3.50
C LEU A 167 17.80 17.40 -2.63
N ARG A 168 17.98 16.92 -1.40
CA ARG A 168 19.06 17.36 -0.51
C ARG A 168 20.46 16.99 -1.00
N LYS A 169 20.59 15.97 -1.87
CA LYS A 169 21.87 15.51 -2.41
C LYS A 169 22.26 16.21 -3.71
N SER A 170 21.29 16.59 -4.55
CA SER A 170 21.56 17.14 -5.87
C SER A 170 20.44 18.05 -6.38
N THR A 171 20.85 19.19 -6.93
CA THR A 171 19.96 20.17 -7.59
C THR A 171 19.37 19.65 -8.91
N VAL A 172 19.95 18.60 -9.50
CA VAL A 172 19.42 17.99 -10.73
C VAL A 172 18.02 17.41 -10.50
N HIS A 173 17.81 16.75 -9.36
CA HIS A 173 16.49 16.20 -9.02
C HIS A 173 15.46 17.31 -8.77
N LEU A 174 15.89 18.46 -8.26
CA LEU A 174 15.02 19.61 -8.03
C LEU A 174 14.51 20.21 -9.34
N ASN A 175 15.39 20.36 -10.34
CA ASN A 175 14.97 20.83 -11.66
C ASN A 175 13.99 19.85 -12.33
N LYS A 176 14.26 18.54 -12.26
CA LYS A 176 13.33 17.51 -12.77
C LYS A 176 11.98 17.55 -12.07
N GLU A 177 11.96 17.76 -10.75
CA GLU A 177 10.72 17.85 -9.98
C GLU A 177 9.92 19.10 -10.34
N LYS A 178 10.60 20.23 -10.53
CA LYS A 178 10.00 21.46 -11.02
C LYS A 178 9.37 21.26 -12.40
N ASP A 179 10.10 20.65 -13.34
CA ASP A 179 9.60 20.39 -14.69
C ASP A 179 8.36 19.48 -14.65
N PHE A 180 8.38 18.45 -13.80
CA PHE A 180 7.21 17.60 -13.56
C PHE A 180 6.01 18.41 -13.06
N LEU A 181 6.16 19.20 -11.99
CA LEU A 181 5.05 19.97 -11.43
C LEU A 181 4.47 21.01 -12.41
N LEU A 182 5.32 21.66 -13.21
CA LEU A 182 4.89 22.63 -14.23
C LEU A 182 4.22 21.97 -15.44
N SER A 183 4.46 20.68 -15.66
CA SER A 183 3.79 19.90 -16.71
C SER A 183 2.34 19.55 -16.35
N LEU A 184 2.00 19.49 -15.07
CA LEU A 184 0.66 19.14 -14.59
C LEU A 184 -0.37 20.24 -14.89
N PRO A 185 -1.68 19.89 -14.93
CA PRO A 185 -2.73 20.89 -14.83
C PRO A 185 -2.73 21.50 -13.42
N ILE A 186 -2.29 22.75 -13.31
CA ILE A 186 -2.27 23.47 -12.03
C ILE A 186 -3.66 24.04 -11.78
N LEU A 187 -4.35 23.50 -10.77
CA LEU A 187 -5.70 23.91 -10.41
C LEU A 187 -5.68 24.83 -9.21
N LYS A 188 -6.41 25.94 -9.29
CA LYS A 188 -6.51 26.92 -8.20
C LYS A 188 -6.96 26.28 -6.88
N HIS A 189 -7.91 25.36 -6.95
CA HIS A 189 -8.52 24.70 -5.78
C HIS A 189 -8.04 23.26 -5.58
N ASN A 190 -6.73 23.01 -5.78
CA ASN A 190 -6.11 21.73 -5.49
C ASN A 190 -5.14 21.82 -4.30
N LEU A 191 -5.66 21.59 -3.10
CA LEU A 191 -4.87 21.63 -1.87
C LEU A 191 -3.72 20.61 -1.86
N ALA A 192 -3.88 19.44 -2.49
CA ALA A 192 -2.82 18.43 -2.52
C ALA A 192 -1.57 18.96 -3.23
N PHE A 193 -1.77 19.54 -4.42
CA PHE A 193 -0.70 20.17 -5.20
C PHE A 193 -0.08 21.35 -4.46
N TRP A 194 -0.89 22.29 -3.97
CA TRP A 194 -0.36 23.50 -3.31
C TRP A 194 0.36 23.19 -2.01
N ASN A 195 -0.15 22.25 -1.20
CA ASN A 195 0.57 21.80 0.00
C ASN A 195 1.92 21.18 -0.34
N TYR A 196 1.99 20.38 -1.41
CA TYR A 196 3.23 19.79 -1.88
C TYR A 196 4.23 20.85 -2.35
N VAL A 197 3.79 21.79 -3.19
CA VAL A 197 4.61 22.92 -3.67
C VAL A 197 5.11 23.76 -2.51
N MET A 198 4.25 24.14 -1.57
CA MET A 198 4.64 24.93 -0.40
C MET A 198 5.65 24.20 0.48
N ALA A 199 5.51 22.87 0.65
CA ALA A 199 6.46 22.08 1.41
C ALA A 199 7.85 22.08 0.76
N LEU A 200 7.91 21.89 -0.56
CA LEU A 200 9.17 21.95 -1.31
C LEU A 200 9.78 23.36 -1.33
N ASP A 201 8.97 24.39 -1.53
CA ASP A 201 9.44 25.78 -1.56
C ASP A 201 10.00 26.22 -0.20
N ARG A 202 9.38 25.79 0.91
CA ARG A 202 9.89 26.02 2.26
C ARG A 202 11.23 25.35 2.51
N GLU A 203 11.42 24.13 1.99
CA GLU A 203 12.67 23.38 2.13
C GLU A 203 13.78 23.92 1.19
N PHE A 204 13.40 24.39 0.00
CA PHE A 204 14.31 24.82 -1.07
C PHE A 204 13.95 26.21 -1.62
N PRO A 205 13.97 27.29 -0.81
CA PRO A 205 13.43 28.60 -1.20
C PRO A 205 14.11 29.24 -2.42
N ALA A 206 15.36 28.86 -2.71
CA ALA A 206 16.08 29.33 -3.89
C ALA A 206 15.43 28.91 -5.22
N CYS A 207 14.54 27.90 -5.23
CA CYS A 207 13.89 27.42 -6.45
C CYS A 207 12.66 28.23 -6.87
N LYS A 208 12.09 29.05 -5.96
CA LYS A 208 10.92 29.89 -6.21
C LYS A 208 9.75 29.11 -6.83
N LEU A 209 9.56 27.87 -6.40
CA LEU A 209 8.61 26.94 -7.01
C LEU A 209 7.18 27.45 -6.88
N LEU A 210 6.86 28.08 -5.75
CA LEU A 210 5.54 28.68 -5.54
C LEU A 210 5.25 29.76 -6.58
N GLU A 211 6.14 30.76 -6.72
CA GLU A 211 6.02 31.86 -7.70
C GLU A 211 5.85 31.32 -9.13
N LEU A 212 6.62 30.28 -9.48
CA LEU A 212 6.58 29.67 -10.81
C LEU A 212 5.27 28.94 -11.09
N CYS A 213 4.73 28.22 -10.10
CA CYS A 213 3.46 27.51 -10.24
C CYS A 213 2.28 28.48 -10.32
N GLU A 214 2.31 29.58 -9.54
CA GLU A 214 1.30 30.65 -9.62
C GLU A 214 1.28 31.30 -11.00
N ALA A 215 2.44 31.71 -11.51
CA ALA A 215 2.55 32.29 -12.85
C ALA A 215 2.08 31.32 -13.96
N ALA A 216 2.41 30.02 -13.82
CA ALA A 216 1.98 29.00 -14.77
C ALA A 216 0.46 28.73 -14.72
N MET A 217 -0.16 28.83 -13.54
CA MET A 217 -1.61 28.74 -13.38
C MET A 217 -2.31 29.91 -14.07
N GLU A 218 -1.83 31.14 -13.88
CA GLU A 218 -2.41 32.34 -14.50
C GLU A 218 -2.28 32.35 -16.03
N ALA A 219 -1.20 31.78 -16.55
CA ALA A 219 -0.94 31.73 -18.00
C ALA A 219 -1.79 30.68 -18.75
N LYS A 220 -2.32 29.66 -18.07
CA LYS A 220 -3.10 28.58 -18.68
C LYS A 220 -4.60 28.85 -18.52
N GLN A 221 -5.35 28.91 -19.62
CA GLN A 221 -6.82 28.77 -19.56
C GLN A 221 -7.14 27.34 -19.10
N ILE A 222 -7.47 27.18 -17.83
CA ILE A 222 -7.88 25.89 -17.29
C ILE A 222 -9.27 25.56 -17.87
N PRO A 223 -9.46 24.39 -18.49
CA PRO A 223 -10.78 23.99 -18.95
C PRO A 223 -11.80 23.98 -17.80
N LYS A 224 -13.02 24.47 -18.07
CA LYS A 224 -14.12 24.63 -17.11
C LYS A 224 -14.43 23.38 -16.26
N TYR A 225 -14.11 22.18 -16.75
CA TYR A 225 -14.39 20.92 -16.06
C TYR A 225 -13.43 20.63 -14.88
N TYR A 226 -12.40 21.45 -14.67
CA TYR A 226 -11.47 21.33 -13.55
C TYR A 226 -11.63 22.42 -12.48
N GLU A 227 -12.62 23.31 -12.63
CA GLU A 227 -12.85 24.45 -11.73
C GLU A 227 -13.42 24.05 -10.35
N ASP A 228 -13.89 22.81 -10.20
CA ASP A 228 -14.38 22.22 -8.93
C ASP A 228 -13.35 21.26 -8.31
#